data_AF-A0AAV8X0J5-F1
#
_entry.id   AF-A0AAV8X0J5-F1
#
_cell.length_a   1.000
_cell.length_b   1.000
_cell.length_c   1.000
_cell.angle_alpha   90.00
_cell.angle_beta   90.00
_cell.angle_gamma   90.00
#
_symmetry.space_group_name_H-M   'P 1'
#
loop_
_entity.id
_entity.type
_entity.pdbx_description
1 polymer ?
#
loop_
_entity_poly.entity_id
_entity_poly.type
_entity_poly.pdbx_seq_one_letter_code
_entity_poly.pdbx_strand_id
1 'polypeptide(L)'
;MSGFDPQTKEQAKVQLAIKLGAKPPKNKYKNYKLLQAEKKKAKEEDSSRLHFQQLGKNKIGKSNAKGKSFDRKRRKEKGGILDIYGKVKAAVK
;
A
#
# COMPACT_ATOMS: atom_id res chain seq x y z
N MET A 1 -26.95 -3.25 16.13
CA MET A 1 -25.63 -3.38 15.45
C MET A 1 -24.88 -4.61 15.96
N SER A 2 -25.35 -5.82 15.64
CA SER A 2 -24.62 -7.07 15.92
C SER A 2 -23.90 -7.51 14.63
N GLY A 3 -22.86 -6.76 14.25
CA GLY A 3 -22.26 -6.84 12.91
C GLY A 3 -20.90 -7.53 12.82
N PHE A 4 -20.34 -8.04 13.92
CA PHE A 4 -19.04 -8.70 13.88
C PHE A 4 -19.12 -10.07 14.51
N ASP A 5 -18.80 -11.09 13.71
CA ASP A 5 -18.61 -12.46 14.14
C ASP A 5 -17.63 -12.50 15.32
N PRO A 6 -17.98 -13.11 16.48
CA PRO A 6 -17.14 -13.11 17.67
C PRO A 6 -15.69 -13.55 17.40
N GLN A 7 -15.46 -14.49 16.48
CA GLN A 7 -14.12 -14.94 16.13
C GLN A 7 -13.26 -13.83 15.50
N THR A 8 -13.88 -13.00 14.66
CA THR A 8 -13.20 -11.86 14.01
C THR A 8 -12.80 -10.78 15.03
N LYS A 9 -13.62 -10.60 16.08
CA LYS A 9 -13.36 -9.64 17.16
C LYS A 9 -12.15 -10.04 17.99
N GLU A 10 -12.00 -11.32 18.31
CA GLU A 10 -10.84 -11.81 19.06
C GLU A 10 -9.55 -11.66 18.28
N GLN A 11 -9.57 -12.02 16.99
CA GLN A 11 -8.42 -11.83 16.10
C GLN A 11 -8.02 -10.36 16.00
N ALA A 12 -8.98 -9.45 15.87
CA ALA A 12 -8.72 -8.01 15.82
C ALA A 12 -8.08 -7.49 17.11
N LYS A 13 -8.54 -7.95 18.29
CA LYS A 13 -7.94 -7.60 19.58
C LYS A 13 -6.49 -8.07 19.69
N VAL A 14 -6.22 -9.31 19.31
CA VAL A 14 -4.85 -9.88 19.33
C VAL A 14 -3.94 -9.09 18.39
N GLN A 15 -4.40 -8.79 17.17
CA GLN A 15 -3.65 -7.98 16.21
C GLN A 15 -3.36 -6.58 16.73
N LEU A 16 -4.33 -5.93 17.40
CA LEU A 16 -4.14 -4.63 18.01
C LEU A 16 -3.06 -4.70 19.11
N ALA A 17 -3.15 -5.68 20.00
CA ALA A 17 -2.15 -5.87 21.04
C ALA A 17 -0.74 -6.06 20.46
N ILE A 18 -0.60 -6.86 19.39
CA ILE A 18 0.69 -7.06 18.70
C ILE A 18 1.21 -5.73 18.13
N LYS A 19 0.35 -4.92 17.50
CA LYS A 19 0.73 -3.59 16.98
C LYS A 19 1.20 -2.63 18.10
N LEU A 20 0.65 -2.78 19.30
CA LEU A 20 1.06 -2.03 20.50
C LEU A 20 2.35 -2.59 21.14
N GLY A 21 2.97 -3.62 20.55
CA GLY A 21 4.22 -4.20 21.02
C GLY A 21 4.06 -5.45 21.89
N ALA A 22 2.84 -5.98 22.06
CA ALA A 22 2.66 -7.25 22.74
C ALA A 22 3.28 -8.42 21.95
N LYS A 23 3.82 -9.40 22.67
CA LYS A 23 4.42 -10.60 22.07
C LYS A 23 3.33 -11.46 21.41
N PRO A 24 3.49 -11.86 20.14
CA PRO A 24 2.52 -12.73 19.48
C PRO A 24 2.48 -14.14 20.09
N PRO A 25 1.32 -14.82 20.04
CA PRO A 25 1.20 -16.20 20.53
C PRO A 25 2.03 -17.16 19.66
N LYS A 26 2.48 -18.27 20.27
CA LYS A 26 3.23 -19.30 19.55
C LYS A 26 2.31 -20.06 18.58
N ASN A 27 2.83 -20.38 17.40
CA ASN A 27 2.14 -21.24 16.45
C ASN A 27 2.05 -22.67 16.97
N LYS A 28 0.97 -23.37 16.61
CA LYS A 28 0.81 -24.78 16.90
C LYS A 28 1.87 -25.60 16.17
N TYR A 29 2.31 -26.69 16.77
CA TYR A 29 3.22 -27.64 16.12
C TYR A 29 2.54 -28.24 14.89
N LYS A 30 3.28 -28.31 13.78
CA LYS A 30 2.85 -28.94 12.52
C LYS A 30 3.99 -29.79 11.97
N ASN A 31 3.66 -30.95 11.41
CA ASN A 31 4.63 -31.79 10.71
C ASN A 31 5.17 -31.05 9.47
N TYR A 32 6.49 -31.08 9.28
CA TYR A 32 7.17 -30.35 8.20
C TYR A 32 6.66 -30.71 6.79
N LYS A 33 6.38 -32.00 6.53
CA LYS A 33 5.89 -32.45 5.21
C LYS A 33 4.50 -31.87 4.92
N LEU A 34 3.63 -31.82 5.94
CA LEU A 34 2.30 -31.23 5.82
C LEU A 34 2.38 -29.71 5.61
N LEU A 35 3.25 -29.02 6.35
CA LEU A 35 3.48 -27.59 6.20
C LEU A 35 3.97 -27.24 4.79
N GLN A 36 4.89 -28.03 4.22
CA GLN A 36 5.35 -27.84 2.85
C GLN A 36 4.25 -28.07 1.82
N ALA A 37 3.41 -29.08 2.02
CA ALA A 37 2.26 -29.33 1.15
C ALA A 37 1.24 -28.17 1.19
N GLU A 38 0.90 -27.67 2.38
CA GLU A 38 0.02 -26.50 2.56
C GLU A 38 0.59 -25.27 1.83
N LYS A 39 1.91 -25.00 1.97
CA LYS A 39 2.56 -23.87 1.30
C LYS A 39 2.55 -23.99 -0.23
N LYS A 40 2.72 -25.19 -0.78
CA LYS A 40 2.67 -25.41 -2.23
C LYS A 40 1.26 -25.14 -2.77
N LYS A 41 0.23 -25.70 -2.12
CA LYS A 41 -1.17 -25.46 -2.48
C LYS A 41 -1.54 -23.98 -2.43
N ALA A 42 -1.17 -23.28 -1.35
CA ALA A 42 -1.43 -21.84 -1.22
C ALA A 42 -0.77 -21.03 -2.34
N LYS A 43 0.46 -21.38 -2.75
CA LYS A 43 1.14 -20.72 -3.88
C LYS A 43 0.45 -20.98 -5.23
N GLU A 44 -0.09 -22.18 -5.44
CA GLU A 44 -0.84 -22.54 -6.64
C GLU A 44 -2.20 -21.81 -6.70
N GLU A 45 -2.87 -21.68 -5.56
CA GLU A 45 -4.10 -20.88 -5.43
C GLU A 45 -3.83 -19.38 -5.66
N ASP A 46 -2.76 -18.84 -5.09
CA ASP A 46 -2.38 -17.44 -5.30
C ASP A 46 -1.99 -17.18 -6.76
N SER A 47 -1.22 -18.07 -7.39
CA SER A 47 -0.82 -17.93 -8.79
C SER A 47 -2.02 -18.04 -9.74
N SER A 48 -2.94 -18.98 -9.48
CA SER A 48 -4.17 -19.10 -10.26
C SER A 48 -5.09 -17.88 -10.09
N ARG A 49 -5.18 -17.32 -8.87
CA ARG A 49 -5.92 -16.07 -8.59
C ARG A 49 -5.29 -14.88 -9.31
N LEU A 50 -3.97 -14.73 -9.28
CA LEU A 50 -3.27 -13.66 -10.00
C LEU A 50 -3.45 -13.80 -11.51
N HIS A 51 -3.33 -15.02 -12.04
CA HIS A 51 -3.57 -15.30 -13.45
C HIS A 51 -5.02 -14.95 -13.84
N PHE A 52 -6.01 -15.34 -13.04
CA PHE A 52 -7.41 -14.99 -13.28
C PHE A 52 -7.64 -13.46 -13.27
N GLN A 53 -7.05 -12.75 -12.29
CA GLN A 53 -7.10 -11.28 -12.25
C GLN A 53 -6.42 -10.64 -13.47
N GLN A 54 -5.34 -11.23 -13.96
CA GLN A 54 -4.65 -10.77 -15.16
C GLN A 54 -5.47 -11.04 -16.43
N LEU A 55 -6.16 -12.18 -16.54
CA LEU A 55 -7.04 -12.47 -17.67
C LEU A 55 -8.18 -11.45 -17.81
N GLY A 56 -8.77 -11.01 -16.70
CA GLY A 56 -9.76 -9.92 -16.70
C GLY A 56 -9.19 -8.59 -17.21
N LYS A 57 -7.93 -8.28 -16.85
CA LYS A 57 -7.21 -7.10 -17.36
C LYS A 57 -6.79 -7.26 -18.82
N ASN A 58 -6.50 -8.46 -19.30
CA ASN A 58 -6.09 -8.68 -20.68
C ASN A 58 -7.27 -8.67 -21.66
N LYS A 59 -8.48 -9.05 -21.21
CA LYS A 59 -9.70 -8.97 -22.05
C LYS A 59 -10.30 -7.55 -22.16
N ILE A 60 -10.14 -6.69 -21.16
CA ILE A 60 -10.78 -5.34 -21.13
C ILE A 60 -9.77 -4.18 -20.86
N GLY A 61 -8.54 -4.46 -20.42
CA GLY A 61 -7.71 -3.52 -19.66
C GLY A 61 -6.39 -3.09 -20.30
N LYS A 62 -6.37 -2.75 -21.58
CA LYS A 62 -5.58 -1.58 -21.96
C LYS A 62 -6.37 -0.37 -21.46
N SER A 63 -6.02 0.14 -20.29
CA SER A 63 -6.53 1.43 -19.85
C SER A 63 -6.18 2.47 -20.91
N ASN A 64 -7.17 2.92 -21.69
CA ASN A 64 -7.01 4.04 -22.62
C ASN A 64 -6.89 5.38 -21.87
N ALA A 65 -6.99 5.38 -20.54
CA ALA A 65 -6.76 6.58 -19.76
C ALA A 65 -5.26 6.90 -19.81
N LYS A 66 -4.90 7.86 -20.67
CA LYS A 66 -3.66 8.61 -20.57
C LYS A 66 -3.67 9.30 -19.20
N GLY A 67 -3.22 8.60 -18.17
CA GLY A 67 -2.95 9.21 -16.88
C GLY A 67 -2.01 10.38 -17.14
N LYS A 68 -2.44 11.59 -16.76
CA LYS A 68 -1.57 12.78 -16.80
C LYS A 68 -0.29 12.37 -16.08
N SER A 69 0.85 12.38 -16.78
CA SER A 69 2.11 12.02 -16.13
C SER A 69 2.27 12.92 -14.91
N PHE A 70 2.61 12.32 -13.77
CA PHE A 70 2.86 13.07 -12.54
C PHE A 70 4.08 14.00 -12.68
N ASP A 71 4.77 13.92 -13.81
CA ASP A 71 5.90 14.72 -14.26
C ASP A 71 5.50 16.09 -14.81
N ARG A 72 4.46 16.71 -14.24
CA ARG A 72 4.27 18.15 -14.37
C ARG A 72 5.40 18.80 -13.59
N LYS A 73 6.52 19.03 -14.26
CA LYS A 73 7.59 19.94 -13.84
C LYS A 73 6.92 21.12 -13.13
N ARG A 74 7.01 21.17 -11.80
CA ARG A 74 6.59 22.33 -11.03
C ARG A 74 7.46 23.46 -11.54
N ARG A 75 6.92 24.29 -12.45
CA ARG A 75 7.55 25.56 -12.78
C ARG A 75 7.59 26.30 -11.45
N LYS A 76 8.78 26.45 -10.87
CA LYS A 76 8.97 27.36 -9.75
C LYS A 76 8.49 28.71 -10.27
N GLU A 77 7.40 29.20 -9.71
CA GLU A 77 6.93 30.55 -10.00
C GLU A 77 8.10 31.47 -9.70
N LYS A 78 8.48 32.29 -10.69
CA LYS A 78 9.51 33.31 -10.54
C LYS A 78 8.88 34.43 -9.71
N GLY A 79 8.86 34.23 -8.40
CA GLY A 79 8.22 35.11 -7.43
C GLY A 79 8.76 34.76 -6.05
N GLY A 80 9.97 35.22 -5.73
CA GLY A 80 10.50 35.06 -4.37
C GLY A 80 9.71 35.95 -3.42
N ILE A 81 9.65 35.63 -2.12
CA ILE A 81 9.00 36.50 -1.12
C ILE A 81 9.50 37.96 -1.20
N LEU A 82 10.74 38.16 -1.65
CA LEU A 82 11.38 39.46 -1.84
C LEU A 82 10.79 40.30 -3.00
N ASP A 83 10.09 39.68 -3.96
CA ASP A 83 9.41 40.42 -5.04
C ASP A 83 8.21 41.21 -4.51
N ILE A 84 7.59 40.76 -3.41
CA ILE A 84 6.49 41.48 -2.74
C ILE A 84 7.02 42.74 -2.04
N TYR A 85 8.22 42.67 -1.48
CA TYR A 85 8.76 43.73 -0.61
C TYR A 85 9.76 44.65 -1.33
N GLY A 86 10.07 44.40 -2.60
CA GLY A 86 10.94 45.24 -3.44
C GLY A 86 12.43 45.14 -3.08
N LYS A 87 13.30 45.21 -4.11
CA LYS A 87 14.75 45.18 -3.93
C LYS A 87 15.30 46.58 -3.69
N VAL A 88 15.91 46.84 -2.53
CA VAL A 88 16.61 48.10 -2.24
C VAL A 88 17.88 48.21 -3.08
N LYS A 89 18.04 49.31 -3.83
CA LYS A 89 19.28 49.62 -4.56
C LYS A 89 20.31 50.16 -3.57
N ALA A 90 21.50 49.56 -3.53
CA ALA A 90 22.62 50.11 -2.77
C ALA A 90 23.07 51.44 -3.41
N ALA A 91 23.26 52.47 -2.59
CA ALA A 91 23.80 53.75 -3.05
C ALA A 91 25.24 53.53 -3.55
N VAL A 92 25.49 53.92 -4.80
CA VAL A 92 26.84 53.98 -5.39
C VAL A 92 27.61 55.08 -4.66
N LYS A 93 28.79 54.73 -4.15
CA LYS A 93 29.75 55.68 -3.57
C LYS A 93 30.74 56.11 -4.65
#